data_AF-E3NVW4-F1
#
_entry.id   AF-E3NVW4-F1
#
_cell.length_a   1.000
_cell.length_b   1.000
_cell.length_c   1.000
_cell.angle_alpha   90.00
_cell.angle_beta   90.00
_cell.angle_gamma   90.00
#
_symmetry.space_group_name_H-M   'P 1'
#
loop_
_entity.id
_entity.type
_entity.pdbx_description
1 polymer ?
#
loop_
_entity_poly.entity_id
_entity_poly.type
_entity_poly.pdbx_seq_one_letter_code
_entity_poly.pdbx_strand_id
1 'polypeptide(L)'
;MSMSRSTIQELCDFVQRTYLPTSIDVNPASLYTEFSTLPAASPRPCHSFRRTYAALCDFYDQPYREEVSWDVEKIYTANKLKDLKIDDFSHLLPKDLLPIVGVLQYSSYFTGLICDGVRVSSEVIDVVLSVIRKSHNLRKLQLRSCALPK
;
A
#
# COMPACT_ATOMS: atom_id res chain seq x y z
N MET A 1 -26.42 18.38 0.68
CA MET A 1 -26.95 17.96 1.99
C MET A 1 -25.91 17.04 2.61
N SER A 2 -25.12 17.53 3.57
CA SER A 2 -24.07 16.73 4.22
C SER A 2 -24.67 15.92 5.37
N MET A 3 -24.58 14.60 5.29
CA MET A 3 -24.92 13.72 6.42
C MET A 3 -23.91 13.94 7.55
N SER A 4 -24.40 14.05 8.79
CA SER A 4 -23.54 14.21 9.96
C SER A 4 -22.74 12.92 10.22
N ARG A 5 -21.56 13.05 10.83
CA ARG A 5 -20.71 11.90 11.19
C ARG A 5 -21.45 10.86 12.05
N SER A 6 -22.42 11.28 12.85
CA SER A 6 -23.28 10.40 13.65
C SER A 6 -24.13 9.46 12.80
N THR A 7 -24.77 9.97 11.74
CA THR A 7 -25.63 9.17 10.86
C THR A 7 -24.83 8.15 10.04
N ILE A 8 -23.59 8.49 9.68
CA ILE A 8 -22.68 7.54 9.00
C ILE A 8 -22.28 6.41 9.96
N GLN A 9 -21.99 6.71 11.22
CA GLN A 9 -21.65 5.69 12.21
C GLN A 9 -22.84 4.77 12.49
N GLU A 10 -24.05 5.32 12.64
CA GLU A 10 -25.28 4.53 12.83
C GLU A 10 -25.57 3.61 11.64
N LEU A 11 -25.33 4.09 10.41
CA LEU A 11 -25.45 3.27 9.21
C LEU A 11 -24.39 2.17 9.15
N CYS A 12 -23.13 2.45 9.50
CA CYS A 12 -22.07 1.44 9.58
C CYS A 12 -22.42 0.37 10.63
N ASP A 13 -22.87 0.78 11.81
CA ASP A 13 -23.26 -0.14 12.89
C ASP A 13 -24.48 -1.00 12.49
N PHE A 14 -25.43 -0.42 11.76
CA PHE A 14 -26.60 -1.14 11.24
C PHE A 14 -26.22 -2.17 10.17
N VAL A 15 -25.36 -1.78 9.23
CA VAL A 15 -24.85 -2.68 8.18
C VAL A 15 -24.04 -3.82 8.82
N GLN A 16 -23.18 -3.53 9.80
CA GLN A 16 -22.42 -4.55 10.50
C GLN A 16 -23.30 -5.55 11.26
N ARG A 17 -24.30 -5.08 12.03
CA ARG A 17 -25.20 -5.99 12.77
C ARG A 17 -26.03 -6.88 11.86
N THR A 18 -26.42 -6.37 10.70
CA THR A 18 -27.38 -7.06 9.81
C THR A 18 -26.67 -8.01 8.83
N TYR A 19 -25.52 -7.61 8.28
CA TYR A 19 -24.84 -8.36 7.23
C TYR A 19 -23.71 -9.26 7.70
N LEU A 20 -23.00 -8.94 8.80
CA LEU A 20 -21.89 -9.76 9.26
C LEU A 20 -22.30 -11.20 9.62
N PRO A 21 -23.40 -11.46 10.35
CA PRO A 21 -23.79 -12.82 10.70
C PRO A 21 -24.19 -13.69 9.50
N THR A 22 -24.57 -13.05 8.38
CA THR A 22 -24.94 -13.75 7.14
C THR A 22 -23.75 -14.08 6.23
N SER A 23 -22.60 -13.46 6.48
CA SER A 23 -21.43 -13.53 5.59
C SER A 23 -20.18 -14.11 6.24
N ILE A 24 -20.08 -14.08 7.57
CA ILE A 24 -18.93 -14.55 8.33
C ILE A 24 -19.47 -15.32 9.53
N ASP A 25 -19.11 -16.60 9.69
CA ASP A 25 -19.44 -17.41 10.87
C ASP A 25 -18.37 -17.21 11.96
N VAL A 26 -18.74 -16.60 13.08
CA VAL A 26 -17.85 -16.24 14.19
C VAL A 26 -18.38 -16.90 15.45
N ASN A 27 -17.57 -17.80 16.02
CA ASN A 27 -17.88 -18.47 17.27
C ASN A 27 -16.88 -17.99 18.36
N PRO A 28 -17.35 -17.45 19.50
CA PRO A 28 -18.74 -17.26 19.91
C PRO A 28 -19.45 -16.10 19.20
N ALA A 29 -20.76 -16.24 18.97
CA ALA A 29 -21.60 -15.25 18.30
C ALA A 29 -21.71 -13.89 19.05
N SER A 30 -21.30 -13.83 20.33
CA SER A 30 -21.18 -12.55 21.05
C SER A 30 -20.16 -11.60 20.41
N LEU A 31 -19.21 -12.13 19.62
CA LEU A 31 -18.21 -11.35 18.92
C LEU A 31 -18.78 -10.44 17.84
N TYR A 32 -19.96 -10.72 17.26
CA TYR A 32 -20.60 -9.79 16.30
C TYR A 32 -21.02 -8.49 16.96
N THR A 33 -21.55 -8.58 18.18
CA THR A 33 -21.98 -7.42 18.97
C THR A 33 -20.79 -6.67 19.57
N GLU A 34 -19.76 -7.39 19.99
CA GLU A 34 -18.54 -6.82 20.57
C GLU A 34 -17.59 -6.26 19.50
N PHE A 35 -17.77 -6.57 18.21
CA PHE A 35 -16.88 -6.16 17.12
C PHE A 35 -16.57 -4.65 17.11
N SER A 36 -17.58 -3.82 17.36
CA SER A 36 -17.44 -2.36 17.44
C SER A 36 -16.60 -1.88 18.63
N THR A 37 -16.50 -2.70 19.67
CA THR A 37 -15.74 -2.45 20.91
C THR A 37 -14.39 -3.15 20.94
N LEU A 38 -14.17 -4.14 20.07
CA LEU A 38 -12.87 -4.77 19.92
C LEU A 38 -11.85 -3.70 19.51
N PRO A 39 -10.63 -3.74 20.05
CA PRO A 39 -9.59 -2.85 19.60
C PRO A 39 -9.38 -3.13 18.11
N ALA A 40 -9.82 -2.20 17.26
CA ALA A 40 -9.48 -2.23 15.86
C ALA A 40 -7.96 -2.28 15.80
N ALA A 41 -7.42 -3.35 15.19
CA ALA A 41 -6.01 -3.38 14.88
C ALA A 41 -5.77 -2.15 14.01
N SER A 42 -5.17 -1.10 14.59
CA SER A 42 -4.74 0.04 13.79
C SER A 42 -3.85 -0.56 12.71
N PRO A 43 -4.16 -0.43 11.41
CA PRO A 43 -3.32 -0.98 10.36
C PRO A 43 -1.96 -0.32 10.52
N ARG A 44 -1.04 -1.01 11.22
CA ARG A 44 0.29 -0.48 11.45
C ARG A 44 1.10 -0.91 10.25
N PRO A 45 1.79 0.04 9.61
CA PRO A 45 2.77 -0.31 8.60
C PRO A 45 3.65 -1.46 9.08
N CYS A 46 3.78 -2.48 8.24
CA CYS A 46 4.80 -3.48 8.47
C CYS A 46 6.15 -2.75 8.30
N HIS A 47 6.83 -2.45 9.40
CA HIS A 47 8.11 -1.73 9.39
C HIS A 47 9.21 -2.46 8.60
N SER A 48 8.97 -3.72 8.21
CA SER A 48 9.79 -4.50 7.29
C SER A 48 9.30 -4.33 5.85
N PHE A 49 10.20 -3.89 4.97
CA PHE A 49 9.97 -3.84 3.53
C PHE A 49 9.46 -5.19 3.01
N ARG A 50 10.16 -6.29 3.33
CA ARG A 50 9.85 -7.65 2.88
C ARG A 50 8.40 -8.05 3.16
N ARG A 51 7.92 -7.80 4.39
CA ARG A 51 6.53 -8.13 4.79
C ARG A 51 5.50 -7.27 4.06
N THR A 52 5.75 -5.97 3.94
CA THR A 52 4.87 -5.06 3.20
C THR A 52 4.82 -5.42 1.72
N TYR A 53 5.97 -5.73 1.14
CA TYR A 53 6.11 -6.11 -0.25
C TYR A 53 5.36 -7.40 -0.54
N ALA A 54 5.54 -8.46 0.28
CA ALA A 54 4.78 -9.70 0.15
C ALA A 54 3.26 -9.49 0.21
N ALA A 55 2.77 -8.73 1.20
CA ALA A 55 1.35 -8.44 1.31
C ALA A 55 0.79 -7.64 0.10
N LEU A 56 1.60 -6.75 -0.49
CA LEU A 56 1.22 -6.02 -1.68
C LEU A 56 1.29 -6.86 -2.96
N CYS A 57 2.22 -7.82 -3.04
CA CYS A 57 2.25 -8.81 -4.11
C CYS A 57 0.93 -9.60 -4.12
N ASP A 58 0.49 -10.10 -2.96
CA ASP A 58 -0.80 -10.80 -2.83
C ASP A 58 -1.98 -9.89 -3.22
N PHE A 59 -1.96 -8.61 -2.80
CA PHE A 59 -3.03 -7.65 -3.11
C PHE A 59 -3.16 -7.33 -4.60
N TYR A 60 -2.04 -7.20 -5.32
CA TYR A 60 -2.02 -6.89 -6.75
C TYR A 60 -2.01 -8.14 -7.65
N ASP A 61 -2.13 -9.34 -7.06
CA ASP A 61 -2.00 -10.62 -7.76
C ASP A 61 -0.71 -10.69 -8.60
N GLN A 62 0.40 -10.24 -8.00
CA GLN A 62 1.73 -10.24 -8.61
C GLN A 62 2.65 -11.24 -7.90
N PRO A 63 3.56 -11.90 -8.63
CA PRO A 63 4.51 -12.82 -8.02
C PRO A 63 5.48 -12.07 -7.09
N TYR A 64 5.78 -12.69 -5.95
CA TYR A 64 6.84 -12.20 -5.07
C TYR A 64 8.21 -12.40 -5.73
N ARG A 65 8.93 -11.30 -5.96
CA ARG A 65 10.27 -11.29 -6.56
C ARG A 65 11.33 -11.25 -5.46
N GLU A 66 12.07 -12.34 -5.29
CA GLU A 66 13.13 -12.42 -4.28
C GLU A 66 14.25 -11.41 -4.54
N GLU A 67 14.57 -11.17 -5.81
CA GLU A 67 15.57 -10.21 -6.27
C GLU A 67 15.27 -8.78 -5.78
N VAL A 68 14.00 -8.37 -5.80
CA VAL A 68 13.58 -7.05 -5.30
C VAL A 68 13.82 -6.93 -3.80
N SER A 69 13.41 -7.94 -3.03
CA SER A 69 13.63 -7.93 -1.58
C SER A 69 15.12 -7.99 -1.25
N TRP A 70 15.90 -8.74 -2.01
CA TRP A 70 17.34 -8.85 -1.83
C TRP A 70 18.03 -7.52 -2.12
N ASP A 71 17.69 -6.85 -3.22
CA ASP A 71 18.23 -5.53 -3.58
C ASP A 71 17.96 -4.51 -2.48
N VAL A 72 16.74 -4.49 -1.91
CA VAL A 72 16.41 -3.53 -0.86
C VAL A 72 17.16 -3.82 0.45
N GLU A 73 17.23 -5.08 0.85
CA GLU A 73 17.89 -5.47 2.10
C GLU A 73 19.42 -5.43 2.02
N LYS A 74 20.00 -5.67 0.85
CA LYS A 74 21.46 -5.75 0.66
C LYS A 74 22.02 -4.50 0.02
N ILE A 75 21.52 -4.08 -1.13
CA ILE A 75 22.08 -2.96 -1.88
C ILE A 75 21.62 -1.63 -1.29
N TYR A 76 20.31 -1.39 -1.21
CA TYR A 76 19.78 -0.10 -0.74
C TYR A 76 20.20 0.18 0.70
N THR A 77 20.07 -0.83 1.57
CA THR A 77 20.43 -0.68 2.98
C THR A 77 21.93 -0.44 3.17
N ALA A 78 22.81 -1.19 2.49
CA ALA A 78 24.26 -0.98 2.58
C ALA A 78 24.69 0.41 2.09
N ASN A 79 24.06 0.88 1.01
CA ASN A 79 24.36 2.19 0.42
C ASN A 79 23.55 3.34 1.04
N LYS A 80 22.73 3.07 2.06
CA LYS A 80 21.86 4.04 2.75
C LYS A 80 20.96 4.82 1.78
N LEU A 81 20.50 4.18 0.72
CA LEU A 81 19.67 4.81 -0.31
C LEU A 81 18.25 4.98 0.21
N LYS A 82 17.80 6.24 0.29
CA LYS A 82 16.47 6.61 0.80
C LYS A 82 15.45 6.90 -0.31
N ASP A 83 15.93 7.01 -1.53
CA ASP A 83 15.13 7.26 -2.71
C ASP A 83 14.96 5.95 -3.49
N LEU A 84 13.73 5.46 -3.59
CA LEU A 84 13.40 4.31 -4.43
C LEU A 84 13.43 4.76 -5.90
N LYS A 85 14.28 4.12 -6.70
CA LYS A 85 14.39 4.43 -8.13
C LYS A 85 13.65 3.37 -8.92
N ILE A 86 12.67 3.78 -9.74
CA ILE A 86 11.94 2.86 -10.62
C ILE A 86 12.91 2.25 -11.65
N ASP A 87 13.92 3.02 -12.06
CA ASP A 87 14.92 2.66 -13.06
C ASP A 87 15.72 1.41 -12.67
N ASP A 88 15.97 1.19 -11.38
CA ASP A 88 16.66 0.01 -10.86
C ASP A 88 15.89 -1.29 -11.13
N PHE A 89 14.56 -1.19 -11.31
CA PHE A 89 13.65 -2.31 -11.55
C PHE A 89 13.13 -2.35 -13.01
N SER A 90 13.75 -1.60 -13.92
CA SER A 90 13.34 -1.51 -15.33
C SER A 90 13.41 -2.83 -16.11
N HIS A 91 14.15 -3.82 -15.59
CA HIS A 91 14.24 -5.17 -16.14
C HIS A 91 13.01 -6.04 -15.81
N LEU A 92 12.18 -5.63 -14.86
CA LEU A 92 10.95 -6.33 -14.47
C LEU A 92 9.77 -5.94 -15.39
N LEU A 93 8.67 -6.70 -15.30
CA LEU A 93 7.46 -6.35 -16.04
C LEU A 93 6.82 -5.09 -15.44
N PRO A 94 6.13 -4.27 -16.25
CA PRO A 94 5.48 -3.05 -15.74
C PRO A 94 4.51 -3.29 -14.57
N LYS A 95 3.87 -4.46 -14.50
CA LYS A 95 2.96 -4.83 -13.41
C LYS A 95 3.68 -5.21 -12.11
N ASP A 96 4.90 -5.73 -12.20
CA ASP A 96 5.72 -6.03 -11.02
C ASP A 96 6.05 -4.74 -10.24
N LEU A 97 6.02 -3.57 -10.90
CA LEU A 97 6.25 -2.27 -10.26
C LEU A 97 5.13 -1.84 -9.30
N LEU A 98 3.91 -2.37 -9.45
CA LEU A 98 2.76 -2.00 -8.61
C LEU A 98 3.01 -2.26 -7.12
N PRO A 99 3.37 -3.49 -6.69
CA PRO A 99 3.71 -3.73 -5.28
C PRO A 99 4.98 -3.01 -4.85
N ILE A 100 5.98 -2.85 -5.73
CA ILE A 100 7.27 -2.19 -5.42
C ILE A 100 7.06 -0.70 -5.10
N VAL A 101 6.33 0.03 -5.94
CA VAL A 101 6.00 1.44 -5.65
C VAL A 101 5.02 1.53 -4.48
N GLY A 102 4.10 0.57 -4.39
CA GLY A 102 3.06 0.51 -3.36
C GLY A 102 3.61 0.52 -1.93
N VAL A 103 4.79 -0.07 -1.67
CA VAL A 103 5.40 -0.09 -0.33
C VAL A 103 5.65 1.31 0.24
N LEU A 104 5.82 2.34 -0.60
CA LEU A 104 6.07 3.71 -0.17
C LEU A 104 4.89 4.33 0.59
N GLN A 105 3.67 3.79 0.43
CA GLN A 105 2.51 4.20 1.23
C GLN A 105 2.74 3.94 2.73
N TYR A 106 3.51 2.90 3.06
CA TYR A 106 3.68 2.39 4.42
C TYR A 106 5.13 2.45 4.92
N SER A 107 6.09 2.69 4.03
CA SER A 107 7.51 2.68 4.40
C SER A 107 7.89 3.80 5.37
N SER A 108 8.70 3.47 6.38
CA SER A 108 9.47 4.43 7.20
C SER A 108 10.93 4.55 6.76
N TYR A 109 11.40 3.63 5.92
CA TYR A 109 12.78 3.62 5.42
C TYR A 109 12.94 4.55 4.22
N PHE A 110 12.06 4.41 3.23
CA PHE A 110 12.10 5.19 2.00
C PHE A 110 11.39 6.53 2.19
N THR A 111 12.02 7.59 1.71
CA THR A 111 11.51 8.96 1.78
C THR A 111 11.39 9.62 0.40
N GLY A 112 11.84 8.94 -0.65
CA GLY A 112 11.78 9.47 -2.01
C GLY A 112 11.37 8.43 -3.04
N LEU A 113 10.71 8.92 -4.10
CA LEU A 113 10.47 8.17 -5.34
C LEU A 113 11.10 8.94 -6.50
N ILE A 114 11.90 8.25 -7.30
CA ILE A 114 12.54 8.78 -8.50
C ILE A 114 12.19 7.88 -9.69
N CYS A 115 11.81 8.49 -10.79
CA CYS A 115 11.63 7.87 -12.09
C CYS A 115 12.20 8.82 -13.15
N ASP A 116 13.19 8.37 -13.92
CA ASP A 116 13.81 9.20 -14.97
C ASP A 116 13.97 8.41 -16.27
N GLY A 117 13.12 8.71 -17.25
CA GLY A 117 13.22 8.11 -18.59
C GLY A 117 12.60 6.71 -18.74
N VAL A 118 11.91 6.20 -17.72
CA VAL A 118 11.09 4.98 -17.82
C VAL A 118 9.65 5.34 -18.15
N ARG A 119 9.06 4.64 -19.12
CA ARG A 119 7.64 4.74 -19.45
C ARG A 119 6.82 4.07 -18.36
N VAL A 120 6.01 4.84 -17.65
CA VAL A 120 5.19 4.36 -16.53
C VAL A 120 3.77 4.08 -17.01
N SER A 121 3.19 2.92 -16.65
CA SER A 121 1.79 2.59 -16.97
C SER A 121 0.82 3.45 -16.13
N SER A 122 -0.41 3.61 -16.61
CA SER A 122 -1.46 4.33 -15.85
C SER A 122 -1.69 3.72 -14.47
N GLU A 123 -1.65 2.38 -14.37
CA GLU A 123 -1.81 1.66 -13.11
C GLU A 123 -0.72 2.04 -12.09
N VAL A 124 0.55 2.13 -12.52
CA VAL A 124 1.64 2.55 -11.62
C VAL A 124 1.47 4.02 -11.23
N ILE A 125 0.97 4.88 -12.12
CA ILE A 125 0.64 6.28 -11.75
C ILE A 125 -0.44 6.33 -10.68
N ASP A 126 -1.48 5.50 -10.75
CA ASP A 126 -2.51 5.44 -9.71
C ASP A 126 -1.93 5.01 -8.35
N VAL A 127 -0.96 4.09 -8.37
CA VAL A 127 -0.21 3.71 -7.17
C VAL A 127 0.65 4.88 -6.67
N VAL A 128 1.35 5.61 -7.54
CA VAL A 128 2.11 6.83 -7.16
C VAL A 128 1.20 7.87 -6.52
N LEU A 129 0.02 8.13 -7.09
CA LEU A 129 -0.97 9.03 -6.50
C LEU A 129 -1.44 8.54 -5.13
N SER A 130 -1.59 7.22 -4.95
CA SER A 130 -1.91 6.62 -3.66
C SER A 130 -0.79 6.80 -2.64
N VAL A 131 0.48 6.66 -3.06
CA VAL A 131 1.67 6.96 -2.24
C VAL A 131 1.67 8.41 -1.78
N ILE A 132 1.42 9.36 -2.67
CA ILE A 132 1.36 10.80 -2.31
C ILE A 132 0.26 11.06 -1.27
N ARG A 133 -0.90 10.42 -1.40
CA ARG A 133 -2.04 10.63 -0.49
C ARG A 133 -1.86 10.00 0.88
N LYS A 134 -1.19 8.84 0.95
CA LYS A 134 -1.17 8.00 2.17
C LYS A 134 0.19 7.98 2.88
N SER A 135 1.29 8.26 2.20
CA SER A 135 2.62 8.19 2.81
C SER A 135 2.86 9.36 3.75
N HIS A 136 3.24 9.04 4.99
CA HIS A 136 3.65 10.05 5.99
C HIS A 136 5.14 10.42 5.89
N ASN A 137 5.94 9.63 5.17
CA ASN A 137 7.41 9.76 5.11
C ASN A 137 7.92 10.20 3.74
N LEU A 138 7.06 10.29 2.72
CA LEU A 138 7.46 10.84 1.43
C LEU A 138 7.86 12.31 1.60
N ARG A 139 9.06 12.64 1.12
CA ARG A 139 9.64 14.00 1.10
C ARG A 139 10.08 14.40 -0.30
N LYS A 140 10.33 13.43 -1.17
CA LYS A 140 10.85 13.67 -2.53
C LYS A 140 10.05 12.86 -3.55
N LEU A 141 9.62 13.53 -4.61
CA LEU A 141 9.03 12.91 -5.79
C LEU A 141 9.68 13.53 -7.02
N GLN A 142 10.30 12.71 -7.85
CA GLN A 142 10.90 13.14 -9.11
C GLN A 142 10.39 12.23 -10.22
N LEU A 143 9.58 12.80 -11.12
CA LEU A 143 9.08 12.14 -12.32
C LEU A 143 9.60 12.94 -13.52
N ARG A 144 10.60 12.41 -14.21
CA ARG A 144 11.24 13.04 -15.37
C ARG A 144 11.06 12.16 -16.59
N SER A 145 10.61 12.76 -17.69
CA SER A 145 10.47 12.08 -18.98
C SER A 145 9.61 10.79 -18.95
N CYS A 146 8.66 10.68 -18.01
CA CYS A 146 7.91 9.43 -17.76
C CYS A 146 6.78 9.14 -18.76
N ALA A 147 6.61 9.95 -19.81
CA ALA A 147 5.49 9.87 -20.76
C ALA A 147 4.12 9.70 -20.08
N LEU A 148 3.82 10.57 -19.11
CA LEU A 148 2.58 10.52 -18.34
C LEU A 148 1.36 10.52 -19.28
N PRO A 149 0.39 9.61 -19.10
CA PRO A 149 -0.84 9.64 -19.87
C PRO A 149 -1.54 10.99 -19.67
N LYS A 150 -2.08 11.55 -20.77
CA LYS A 150 -2.79 12.84 -20.77
C LYS A 150 -4.09 12.77 -19.99
#